data_AF-A0A0S2I3T6-F1
#
_entry.id   AF-A0A0S2I3T6-F1
#
_cell.length_a   1.000
_cell.length_b   1.000
_cell.length_c   1.000
_cell.angle_alpha   90.00
_cell.angle_beta   90.00
_cell.angle_gamma   90.00
#
_symmetry.space_group_name_H-M   'P 1'
#
loop_
_entity.id
_entity.type
_entity.pdbx_description
1 polymer ?
#
loop_
_entity_poly.entity_id
_entity_poly.type
_entity_poly.pdbx_seq_one_letter_code
_entity_poly.pdbx_strand_id
1 'polypeptide(L)' 'MAASVNKNLNTISTMKNFLKNLGIIIILIGVIILVIKTLSSGLSNAPLAIGGGLIVIGLIVQIVLGRYID' A
#
# COMPACT_ATOMS: atom_id res chain seq x y z
N MET A 1 -35.47 -8.47 3.01
CA MET A 1 -34.84 -7.15 2.80
C MET A 1 -33.77 -6.80 3.85
N ALA A 2 -33.94 -7.14 5.14
CA ALA A 2 -32.91 -6.85 6.16
C ALA A 2 -31.56 -7.58 5.98
N ALA A 3 -31.57 -8.83 5.49
CA ALA A 3 -30.35 -9.63 5.31
C ALA A 3 -29.42 -9.13 4.19
N SER A 4 -29.97 -8.56 3.10
CA SER A 4 -29.17 -8.01 2.00
C SER A 4 -28.52 -6.68 2.35
N VAL A 5 -29.13 -5.91 3.26
CA VAL A 5 -28.58 -4.65 3.79
C VAL A 5 -27.39 -4.93 4.71
N ASN A 6 -27.50 -5.92 5.61
CA ASN A 6 -26.41 -6.30 6.52
C ASN A 6 -25.16 -6.78 5.76
N LYS A 7 -25.35 -7.60 4.72
CA LYS A 7 -24.25 -8.05 3.85
C LYS A 7 -23.51 -6.88 3.19
N ASN A 8 -24.24 -5.89 2.67
CA ASN A 8 -23.64 -4.71 2.06
C ASN A 8 -22.83 -3.87 3.05
N LEU A 9 -23.34 -3.66 4.27
CA LEU A 9 -22.63 -2.91 5.32
C LEU A 9 -21.30 -3.57 5.71
N ASN A 10 -21.29 -4.91 5.84
CA ASN A 10 -20.06 -5.65 6.11
C ASN A 10 -19.06 -5.54 4.96
N THR A 11 -19.52 -5.59 3.70
CA THR A 11 -18.65 -5.39 2.53
C THR A 11 -18.04 -3.99 2.49
N ILE A 12 -18.82 -2.95 2.80
CA ILE A 12 -18.34 -1.56 2.85
C ILE A 12 -17.30 -1.38 3.97
N SER A 13 -17.53 -1.97 5.15
CA SER A 13 -16.57 -1.94 6.26
C SER A 13 -15.24 -2.62 5.89
N THR A 14 -15.30 -3.80 5.27
CA THR A 14 -14.10 -4.51 4.80
C THR A 14 -13.34 -3.72 3.74
N MET A 15 -14.04 -3.11 2.77
CA MET A 15 -13.42 -2.27 1.73
C MET A 15 -12.74 -1.05 2.36
N LYS A 16 -13.37 -0.39 3.33
CA LYS A 16 -12.83 0.78 4.02
C LYS A 16 -11.52 0.45 4.75
N ASN A 17 -11.48 -0.68 5.46
CA ASN A 17 -10.28 -1.15 6.15
C ASN A 17 -9.16 -1.53 5.16
N PHE A 18 -9.51 -2.14 4.02
CA PHE A 18 -8.53 -2.47 2.99
C PHE A 18 -7.89 -1.21 2.39
N LEU A 19 -8.71 -0.22 2.04
CA LEU A 19 -8.23 1.05 1.52
C LEU A 19 -7.40 1.83 2.57
N LYS A 20 -7.76 1.75 3.86
CA LYS A 20 -6.97 2.34 4.94
C LYS A 20 -5.56 1.72 5.03
N ASN A 21 -5.45 0.43 4.76
CA ASN A 21 -4.18 -0.31 4.82
C ASN A 21 -3.43 -0.34 3.47
N LEU A 22 -3.95 0.27 2.41
CA LEU A 22 -3.31 0.21 1.09
C LEU A 22 -1.93 0.88 1.07
N GLY A 23 -1.78 2.01 1.77
CA GLY A 23 -0.51 2.73 1.84
C GLY A 23 0.62 1.91 2.45
N ILE A 24 0.36 1.22 3.56
CA ILE A 24 1.39 0.39 4.22
C ILE A 24 1.80 -0.81 3.34
N ILE A 25 0.85 -1.38 2.59
CA ILE A 25 1.12 -2.48 1.65
C ILE A 25 2.05 -2.01 0.52
N ILE A 26 1.82 -0.82 -0.04
CA ILE A 26 2.66 -0.25 -1.10
C ILE A 26 4.08 0.01 -0.58
N ILE A 27 4.22 0.54 0.64
CA ILE A 27 5.52 0.75 1.27
C ILE A 27 6.25 -0.58 1.46
N LEU A 28 5.58 -1.62 1.97
CA LEU A 28 6.16 -2.94 2.16
C LEU A 28 6.69 -3.52 0.84
N ILE A 29 5.96 -3.37 -0.26
CA ILE A 29 6.41 -3.80 -1.59
C ILE A 29 7.67 -3.03 -2.01
N GLY A 30 7.69 -1.71 -1.83
CA GLY A 30 8.86 -0.87 -2.11
C GLY A 30 10.10 -1.29 -1.32
N VAL A 31 9.92 -1.63 -0.03
CA VAL A 31 10.99 -2.15 0.84
C VAL A 31 11.49 -3.51 0.37
N ILE A 32 10.60 -4.43 -0.01
CA ILE A 32 11.00 -5.75 -0.53
C ILE A 32 11.87 -5.60 -1.79
N ILE A 33 11.48 -4.72 -2.72
CA ILE A 33 12.26 -4.44 -3.93
C ILE A 33 13.64 -3.89 -3.57
N LEU A 34 13.70 -2.99 -2.59
CA LEU A 34 14.96 -2.44 -2.08
C LEU A 34 15.87 -3.55 -1.51
N VAL A 35 15.32 -4.43 -0.67
CA VAL A 35 16.06 -5.53 -0.03
C VAL A 35 16.57 -6.54 -1.06
N ILE A 36 15.74 -6.93 -2.02
CA ILE A 36 16.17 -7.83 -3.10
C ILE A 36 17.32 -7.20 -3.87
N LYS A 37 17.24 -5.89 -4.14
CA LYS A 37 18.29 -5.18 -4.86
C LYS A 37 19.57 -5.01 -4.05
N THR A 38 19.50 -4.68 -2.76
CA THR A 38 20.70 -4.55 -1.92
C THR A 38 21.41 -5.88 -1.73
N LEU A 39 20.67 -7.00 -1.75
CA LEU A 39 21.24 -8.35 -1.71
C LEU A 39 21.73 -8.85 -3.08
N SER A 40 21.26 -8.25 -4.18
CA SER A 40 21.67 -8.58 -5.55
C SER A 40 22.80 -7.65 -6.03
N SER A 41 24.01 -8.18 -6.18
CA SER A 41 25.24 -7.46 -6.56
C SER A 41 25.28 -6.91 -8.00
N GLY A 42 24.13 -6.65 -8.63
CA GLY A 42 24.05 -6.06 -9.96
C GLY A 42 24.38 -4.56 -9.96
N LEU A 43 25.17 -4.09 -10.92
CA LEU A 43 25.67 -2.70 -11.03
C LEU A 43 24.57 -1.63 -11.27
N SER A 44 23.34 -2.01 -11.60
CA SER A 44 22.29 -1.05 -11.99
C SER A 44 21.61 -0.41 -10.78
N ASN A 45 21.64 0.91 -10.67
CA ASN A 45 20.96 1.68 -9.62
C ASN A 45 19.45 1.89 -9.86
N ALA A 46 18.94 1.50 -11.04
CA ALA A 46 17.53 1.66 -11.39
C ALA A 46 16.55 1.03 -10.36
N PRO A 47 16.79 -0.17 -9.80
CA PRO A 47 15.86 -0.78 -8.85
C PRO A 47 15.89 -0.10 -7.48
N LEU A 48 17.01 0.53 -7.09
CA LEU A 48 17.06 1.37 -5.88
C LEU A 48 16.20 2.62 -6.07
N ALA A 49 16.29 3.25 -7.25
CA ALA A 49 15.47 4.42 -7.57
C ALA A 49 13.98 4.08 -7.60
N ILE A 50 13.60 2.93 -8.18
CA ILE A 50 12.22 2.45 -8.23
C ILE A 50 11.71 2.12 -6.82
N GLY A 51 12.46 1.38 -6.02
CA GLY A 51 12.05 1.03 -4.65
C GLY A 51 11.97 2.26 -3.74
N GLY A 52 12.94 3.18 -3.84
CA GLY A 52 12.90 4.45 -3.11
C GLY A 52 11.70 5.31 -3.52
N GLY A 53 11.42 5.41 -4.82
CA GLY A 53 10.24 6.10 -5.34
C GLY A 53 8.94 5.48 -4.85
N LEU A 54 8.83 4.16 -4.84
CA LEU A 54 7.66 3.44 -4.32
C LEU A 54 7.44 3.67 -2.82
N ILE A 55 8.50 3.78 -2.03
CA ILE A 55 8.39 4.12 -0.60
C ILE A 55 7.84 5.54 -0.43
N VAL A 56 8.36 6.52 -1.16
CA VAL A 56 7.89 7.91 -1.10
C VAL A 56 6.43 8.01 -1.54
N ILE A 57 6.06 7.37 -2.66
CA ILE A 57 4.67 7.32 -3.14
C ILE A 57 3.78 6.62 -2.12
N GLY A 58 4.22 5.49 -1.56
CA GLY A 58 3.48 4.75 -0.54
C GLY A 58 3.20 5.58 0.71
N LEU A 59 4.17 6.39 1.17
CA LEU A 59 3.99 7.32 2.28
C LEU A 59 2.97 8.42 1.98
N ILE A 60 3.05 9.03 0.79
CA ILE A 60 2.08 10.05 0.37
C ILE A 60 0.68 9.43 0.31
N VAL A 61 0.56 8.26 -0.30
CA VAL A 61 -0.70 7.51 -0.41
C VAL A 61 -1.24 7.17 0.99
N GLN A 62 -0.38 6.76 1.92
CA GLN A 62 -0.79 6.46 3.30
C GLN A 62 -1.31 7.70 4.04
N ILE A 63 -0.66 8.85 3.89
CA ILE A 63 -1.09 10.11 4.50
C ILE A 63 -2.42 10.58 3.88
N VAL A 64 -2.55 10.53 2.55
CA VAL A 64 -3.75 10.97 1.83
C VAL A 64 -4.94 10.06 2.14
N LEU A 65 -4.76 8.73 2.09
CA LEU A 65 -5.81 7.76 2.45
C LEU A 65 -6.23 7.91 3.92
N GLY A 66 -5.27 8.08 4.83
CA GLY A 66 -5.56 8.36 6.23
C GLY A 66 -6.41 9.62 6.41
N ARG A 67 -6.20 10.66 5.60
CA ARG A 67 -6.96 11.92 5.68
C ARG A 67 -8.33 11.87 4.97
N TYR A 68 -8.53 10.96 4.01
CA TYR A 68 -9.75 10.87 3.21
C TYR A 68 -10.72 9.79 3.70
N ILE A 69 -10.21 8.77 4.40
CA ILE A 69 -10.98 7.61 4.85
C ILE A 69 -11.40 7.74 6.32
N ASP A 70 -10.59 8.38 7.15
CA ASP A 70 -11.01 8.79 8.49
C ASP A 70 -11.88 10.05 8.43
#